data_AF-A0A0F9P274-F1
#
_entry.id   AF-A0A0F9P274-F1
#
_cell.length_a   1.000
_cell.length_b   1.000
_cell.length_c   1.000
_cell.angle_alpha   90.00
_cell.angle_beta   90.00
_cell.angle_gamma   90.00
#
_symmetry.space_group_name_H-M   'P 1'
#
loop_
_entity.id
_entity.type
_entity.pdbx_description
1 polymer ?
#
loop_
_entity_poly.entity_id
_entity_poly.type
_entity_poly.pdbx_seq_one_letter_code
_entity_poly.pdbx_strand_id
1 'polypeptide(L)'
;MLDIDIGDFLHEHQLPDSYKGLAGQWFMPMLEEIQLHHKSANRTLVLGINGAQGSGKSTLAALAKYILQHQYQLNVVNLSLDDFYFTREERETLANEVHPLFATRGVPGTHDIALARNAINKILHQHFPVAIPRFNKALDDRHSEIDWENVSKPVDIIIIEGWCLGSECQPLDDLLKAINDLEEIEDNELTWRRHVNEQLEHHYPGLFDMVDLWIMLKAPSFDCVYRWRLEQETKLKNRLSNTDKITQVMDEKTISRFIKFYQRITEHTLNTLPSKVNYLFELNENRDIQSLSKPTIFSSSSSMQWLVYTDMDGSLLDHHNYHFDEAVPTLAQLEQAHIPVIPVTSKTRAEVEKIRVNLGNQHPFIVENGAAVYIPSGYFDKQPEGTVLIDNYWVKDFVKPRQHWQSDPIMQMNLEPLPMQVLMALSL
;
A
#
# COMPACT_ATOMS: atom_id res chain seq x y z
N MET A 1 5.38 17.50 -15.11
CA MET A 1 5.61 18.87 -14.59
C MET A 1 4.28 19.39 -14.07
N LEU A 2 4.26 20.31 -13.10
CA LEU A 2 2.99 20.90 -12.65
C LEU A 2 2.52 21.87 -13.73
N ASP A 3 1.56 21.43 -14.54
CA ASP A 3 1.13 22.14 -15.76
C ASP A 3 -0.11 23.01 -15.52
N ILE A 4 -0.73 22.86 -14.34
CA ILE A 4 -1.87 23.66 -13.90
C ILE A 4 -1.44 24.74 -12.91
N ASP A 5 -2.20 25.83 -12.85
CA ASP A 5 -2.05 26.79 -11.75
C ASP A 5 -2.75 26.26 -10.50
N ILE A 6 -2.04 26.32 -9.37
CA ILE A 6 -2.57 25.90 -8.06
C ILE A 6 -2.78 27.10 -7.13
N GLY A 7 -2.78 28.34 -7.65
CA GLY A 7 -2.94 29.56 -6.85
C GLY A 7 -4.21 29.55 -6.00
N ASP A 8 -5.34 29.12 -6.57
CA ASP A 8 -6.61 28.99 -5.84
C ASP A 8 -6.50 28.00 -4.67
N PHE A 9 -5.85 26.85 -4.92
CA PHE A 9 -5.58 25.85 -3.89
C PHE A 9 -4.71 26.41 -2.76
N LEU A 10 -3.64 27.15 -3.10
CA LEU A 10 -2.76 27.77 -2.10
C LEU A 10 -3.53 28.77 -1.24
N HIS A 11 -4.38 29.59 -1.85
CA HIS A 11 -5.20 30.56 -1.14
C HIS A 11 -6.23 29.88 -0.21
N GLU A 12 -6.97 28.90 -0.71
CA GLU A 12 -7.96 28.14 0.07
C GLU A 12 -7.34 27.47 1.30
N HIS A 13 -6.17 26.85 1.11
CA HIS A 13 -5.46 26.13 2.17
C HIS A 13 -4.47 27.00 2.97
N GLN A 14 -4.39 28.31 2.70
CA GLN A 14 -3.49 29.27 3.37
C GLN A 14 -2.01 28.83 3.34
N LEU A 15 -1.56 28.35 2.18
CA LEU A 15 -0.19 27.89 1.96
C LEU A 15 0.66 29.00 1.31
N PRO A 16 1.96 29.08 1.62
CA PRO A 16 2.84 30.06 0.98
C PRO A 16 3.08 29.72 -0.50
N ASP A 17 3.38 30.73 -1.33
CA ASP A 17 3.69 30.54 -2.75
C ASP A 17 4.85 29.56 -3.00
N SER A 18 5.80 29.48 -2.05
CA SER A 18 6.91 28.52 -2.10
C SER A 18 6.44 27.06 -2.11
N TYR A 19 5.24 26.77 -1.61
CA TYR A 19 4.65 25.44 -1.62
C TYR A 19 4.42 24.92 -3.05
N LYS A 20 4.24 25.80 -4.04
CA LYS A 20 4.13 25.40 -5.46
C LYS A 20 5.39 24.71 -5.96
N GLY A 21 6.56 25.24 -5.60
CA GLY A 21 7.84 24.62 -5.93
C GLY A 21 8.01 23.26 -5.26
N LEU A 22 7.64 23.17 -3.97
CA LEU A 22 7.69 21.92 -3.20
C LEU A 22 6.77 20.85 -3.81
N ALA A 23 5.52 21.21 -4.12
CA ALA A 23 4.54 20.32 -4.74
C ALA A 23 5.03 19.80 -6.10
N GLY A 24 5.56 20.68 -6.94
CA GLY A 24 6.13 20.32 -8.24
C GLY A 24 7.35 19.41 -8.13
N GLN A 25 8.20 19.62 -7.13
CA GLN A 25 9.41 18.83 -6.92
C GLN A 25 9.11 17.43 -6.36
N TRP A 26 8.28 17.35 -5.31
CA TRP A 26 8.15 16.15 -4.51
C TRP A 26 6.90 15.33 -4.81
N PHE A 27 5.75 15.98 -5.04
CA PHE A 27 4.47 15.29 -5.16
C PHE A 27 4.09 15.02 -6.62
N MET A 28 4.40 15.93 -7.54
CA MET A 28 4.04 15.72 -8.95
C MET A 28 4.57 14.43 -9.56
N PRO A 29 5.85 14.06 -9.40
CA PRO A 29 6.36 12.81 -9.96
C PRO A 29 5.57 11.58 -9.47
N MET A 30 5.23 11.55 -8.18
CA MET A 30 4.39 10.48 -7.61
C MET A 30 2.97 10.49 -8.21
N LEU A 31 2.35 11.65 -8.38
CA LEU A 31 0.99 11.75 -8.95
C LEU A 31 0.94 11.35 -10.43
N GLU A 32 1.99 11.66 -11.21
CA GLU A 32 2.16 11.16 -12.57
C GLU A 32 2.22 9.62 -12.61
N GLU A 33 3.02 9.03 -11.73
CA GLU A 33 3.16 7.56 -11.63
C GLU A 33 1.83 6.89 -11.23
N ILE A 34 1.12 7.47 -10.26
CA ILE A 34 -0.21 7.00 -9.83
C ILE A 34 -1.22 7.08 -10.99
N GLN A 35 -1.23 8.19 -11.73
CA GLN A 35 -2.14 8.35 -12.87
C GLN A 35 -1.87 7.32 -13.97
N LEU A 36 -0.59 7.07 -14.29
CA LEU A 36 -0.20 6.05 -15.27
C LEU A 36 -0.60 4.65 -14.80
N HIS A 37 -0.41 4.37 -13.50
CA HIS A 37 -0.83 3.11 -12.90
C HIS A 37 -2.35 2.91 -12.99
N HIS A 38 -3.14 3.94 -12.67
CA HIS A 38 -4.60 3.92 -12.80
C HIS A 38 -5.02 3.57 -14.24
N LYS A 39 -4.41 4.25 -15.23
CA LYS A 39 -4.68 4.01 -16.65
C LYS A 39 -4.38 2.55 -17.06
N SER A 40 -3.31 1.97 -16.51
CA SER A 40 -2.94 0.57 -16.78
C SER A 40 -3.84 -0.43 -16.06
N ALA A 41 -4.25 -0.14 -14.82
CA ALA A 41 -5.09 -1.02 -14.01
C ALA A 41 -6.54 -1.08 -14.51
N ASN A 42 -7.01 0.00 -15.16
CA ASN A 42 -8.36 0.12 -15.72
C ASN A 42 -9.48 -0.18 -14.70
N ARG A 43 -9.28 0.26 -13.46
CA ARG A 43 -10.22 0.17 -12.34
C ARG A 43 -9.97 1.31 -11.36
N THR A 44 -10.92 1.55 -10.46
CA THR A 44 -10.73 2.47 -9.33
C THR A 44 -9.51 2.05 -8.51
N LEU A 45 -8.64 3.01 -8.19
CA LEU A 45 -7.50 2.81 -7.28
C LEU A 45 -7.79 3.39 -5.90
N VAL A 46 -7.30 2.73 -4.85
CA VAL A 46 -7.36 3.20 -3.47
C VAL A 46 -5.96 3.59 -3.00
N LEU A 47 -5.78 4.85 -2.65
CA LEU A 47 -4.52 5.42 -2.15
C LEU A 47 -4.63 5.64 -0.63
N GLY A 48 -3.73 5.03 0.14
CA GLY A 48 -3.63 5.21 1.57
C GLY A 48 -2.55 6.23 1.93
N ILE A 49 -2.91 7.31 2.63
CA ILE A 49 -1.96 8.32 3.11
C ILE A 49 -1.84 8.23 4.63
N ASN A 50 -0.69 7.77 5.11
CA ASN A 50 -0.30 7.82 6.51
C ASN A 50 0.49 9.10 6.81
N GLY A 51 0.28 9.66 8.00
CA GLY A 51 1.17 10.66 8.56
C GLY A 51 0.74 11.09 9.96
N ALA A 52 1.70 11.36 10.83
CA ALA A 52 1.39 11.81 12.18
C ALA A 52 0.63 13.15 12.19
N GLN A 53 0.01 13.50 13.31
CA GLN A 53 -0.69 14.78 13.46
C GLN A 53 0.27 15.95 13.16
N GLY A 54 -0.15 16.86 12.28
CA GLY A 54 0.70 17.99 11.87
C GLY A 54 1.71 17.72 10.76
N SER A 55 1.82 16.50 10.25
CA SER A 55 2.73 16.15 9.12
C SER A 55 2.34 16.76 7.77
N GLY A 56 1.06 17.14 7.60
CA GLY A 56 0.54 17.65 6.32
C GLY A 56 -0.26 16.63 5.49
N LYS A 57 -0.56 15.43 6.01
CA LYS A 57 -1.29 14.37 5.27
C LYS A 57 -2.60 14.83 4.62
N SER A 58 -3.44 15.59 5.34
CA SER A 58 -4.72 16.07 4.81
C SER A 58 -4.51 17.16 3.74
N THR A 59 -3.43 17.95 3.84
CA THR A 59 -3.01 18.91 2.81
C THR A 59 -2.53 18.19 1.56
N LEU A 60 -1.73 17.11 1.71
CA LEU A 60 -1.31 16.27 0.59
C LEU A 60 -2.50 15.59 -0.09
N ALA A 61 -3.45 15.04 0.69
CA ALA A 61 -4.66 14.43 0.16
C ALA A 61 -5.50 15.42 -0.66
N ALA A 62 -5.68 16.65 -0.15
CA ALA A 62 -6.40 17.71 -0.86
C ALA A 62 -5.66 18.15 -2.14
N LEU A 63 -4.32 18.30 -2.07
CA LEU A 63 -3.49 18.66 -3.23
C LEU A 63 -3.56 17.58 -4.31
N ALA A 64 -3.42 16.31 -3.92
CA ALA A 64 -3.51 15.17 -4.83
C ALA A 64 -4.87 15.14 -5.54
N LYS A 65 -5.96 15.30 -4.78
CA LYS A 65 -7.32 15.44 -5.35
C LYS A 65 -7.38 16.58 -6.36
N TYR A 66 -6.93 17.79 -5.99
CA TYR A 66 -6.95 18.96 -6.87
C TYR A 66 -6.19 18.72 -8.18
N ILE A 67 -4.95 18.23 -8.11
CA ILE A 67 -4.12 17.97 -9.28
C ILE A 67 -4.73 16.88 -10.17
N LEU A 68 -5.13 15.74 -9.58
CA LEU A 68 -5.70 14.62 -10.33
C LEU A 68 -7.02 15.00 -11.04
N GLN A 69 -7.84 15.86 -10.42
CA GLN A 69 -9.06 16.38 -11.03
C GLN A 69 -8.78 17.40 -12.14
N HIS A 70 -7.91 18.39 -11.89
CA HIS A 70 -7.73 19.51 -12.82
C HIS A 70 -6.77 19.20 -13.96
N GLN A 71 -5.66 18.51 -13.69
CA GLN A 71 -4.64 18.19 -14.70
C GLN A 71 -5.00 16.93 -15.50
N TYR A 72 -5.57 15.91 -14.85
CA TYR A 72 -5.82 14.60 -15.47
C TYR A 72 -7.30 14.25 -15.65
N GLN A 73 -8.22 15.15 -15.27
CA GLN A 73 -9.67 14.97 -15.41
C GLN A 73 -10.21 13.67 -14.77
N LEU A 74 -9.57 13.22 -13.69
CA LEU A 74 -10.01 12.05 -12.93
C LEU A 74 -11.03 12.44 -11.86
N ASN A 75 -12.03 11.61 -11.65
CA ASN A 75 -12.96 11.73 -10.53
C ASN A 75 -12.31 11.18 -9.26
N VAL A 76 -12.00 12.07 -8.31
CA VAL A 76 -11.30 11.71 -7.07
C VAL A 76 -12.16 12.01 -5.84
N VAL A 77 -12.25 11.05 -4.92
CA VAL A 77 -12.91 11.20 -3.62
C VAL A 77 -11.87 11.12 -2.52
N ASN A 78 -12.00 11.98 -1.50
CA ASN A 78 -11.11 11.99 -0.34
C ASN A 78 -11.88 11.59 0.92
N LEU A 79 -11.37 10.61 1.65
CA LEU A 79 -11.93 10.03 2.86
C LEU A 79 -10.94 10.26 4.00
N SER A 80 -11.31 11.06 4.99
CA SER A 80 -10.54 11.13 6.23
C SER A 80 -11.00 10.02 7.16
N LEU A 81 -10.07 9.27 7.76
CA LEU A 81 -10.42 8.30 8.79
C LEU A 81 -11.19 8.95 9.95
N ASP A 82 -10.88 10.23 10.25
CA ASP A 82 -11.57 11.03 11.25
C ASP A 82 -13.07 11.22 10.95
N ASP A 83 -13.50 11.17 9.69
CA ASP A 83 -14.92 11.27 9.34
C ASP A 83 -15.73 10.06 9.79
N PHE A 84 -15.04 8.95 10.04
CA PHE A 84 -15.61 7.69 10.49
C PHE A 84 -15.48 7.47 11.99
N TYR A 85 -15.20 8.51 12.80
CA TYR A 85 -15.33 8.35 14.25
C TYR A 85 -16.74 7.86 14.63
N PHE A 86 -16.80 7.06 15.69
CA PHE A 86 -18.04 6.79 16.39
C PHE A 86 -18.68 8.09 16.88
N THR A 87 -20.01 8.08 16.97
CA THR A 87 -20.77 9.17 17.57
C THR A 87 -20.34 9.37 19.02
N ARG A 88 -20.70 10.51 19.58
CA ARG A 88 -20.44 10.77 21.00
C ARG A 88 -21.10 9.73 21.90
N GLU A 89 -22.34 9.36 21.61
CA GLU A 89 -23.10 8.35 22.38
C GLU A 89 -22.44 6.96 22.32
N GLU A 90 -21.97 6.55 21.14
CA GLU A 90 -21.24 5.29 20.95
C GLU A 90 -19.93 5.27 21.77
N ARG A 91 -19.20 6.40 21.80
CA ARG A 91 -17.98 6.52 22.62
C ARG A 91 -18.27 6.57 24.13
N GLU A 92 -19.35 7.22 24.56
CA GLU A 92 -19.77 7.20 25.96
C GLU A 92 -20.14 5.78 26.40
N THR A 93 -20.78 5.00 25.52
CA THR A 93 -21.04 3.57 25.75
C THR A 93 -19.73 2.79 25.88
N LEU A 94 -18.80 2.94 24.93
CA LEU A 94 -17.49 2.29 24.96
C LEU A 94 -16.68 2.67 26.21
N ALA A 95 -16.79 3.92 26.66
CA ALA A 95 -16.14 4.41 27.87
C ALA A 95 -16.66 3.73 29.14
N ASN A 96 -17.96 3.46 29.21
CA ASN A 96 -18.60 2.80 30.34
C ASN A 96 -18.39 1.28 30.33
N GLU A 97 -18.42 0.66 29.15
CA GLU A 97 -18.35 -0.80 29.01
C GLU A 97 -16.92 -1.35 28.99
N VAL A 98 -15.97 -0.59 28.44
CA VAL A 98 -14.58 -1.04 28.26
C VAL A 98 -13.60 -0.23 29.10
N HIS A 99 -13.47 1.08 28.84
CA HIS A 99 -12.52 1.91 29.58
C HIS A 99 -12.78 3.43 29.42
N PRO A 100 -12.74 4.25 30.49
CA PRO A 100 -13.06 5.69 30.45
C PRO A 100 -12.29 6.51 29.39
N LEU A 101 -11.07 6.09 29.06
CA LEU A 101 -10.24 6.74 28.03
C LEU A 101 -10.89 6.73 26.63
N PHE A 102 -11.80 5.79 26.33
CA PHE A 102 -12.53 5.74 25.07
C PHE A 102 -13.59 6.83 24.88
N ALA A 103 -13.89 7.61 25.93
CA ALA A 103 -14.65 8.84 25.76
C ALA A 103 -13.92 9.84 24.84
N THR A 104 -12.59 9.75 24.76
CA THR A 104 -11.77 10.56 23.86
C THR A 104 -11.68 9.89 22.48
N ARG A 105 -12.15 10.55 21.43
CA ARG A 105 -11.94 10.11 20.04
C ARG A 105 -10.44 10.10 19.69
N GLY A 106 -10.03 9.18 18.82
CA GLY A 106 -8.72 9.24 18.18
C GLY A 106 -8.09 7.89 17.93
N VAL A 107 -8.02 7.07 18.97
CA VAL A 107 -7.32 5.78 18.93
C VAL A 107 -8.12 4.70 18.19
N PRO A 108 -7.44 3.68 17.64
CA PRO A 108 -8.10 2.46 17.17
C PRO A 108 -9.10 1.94 18.20
N GLY A 109 -10.28 1.56 17.71
CA GLY A 109 -11.47 1.28 18.54
C GLY A 109 -12.45 2.45 18.69
N THR A 110 -12.10 3.66 18.23
CA THR A 110 -13.03 4.81 18.24
C THR A 110 -13.59 5.17 16.87
N HIS A 111 -13.32 4.35 15.84
CA HIS A 111 -13.81 4.56 14.48
C HIS A 111 -14.74 3.42 14.06
N ASP A 112 -15.78 3.77 13.32
CA ASP A 112 -16.68 2.86 12.62
C ASP A 112 -16.02 2.33 11.34
N ILE A 113 -15.15 1.34 11.52
CA ILE A 113 -14.42 0.69 10.41
C ILE A 113 -15.37 -0.07 9.47
N ALA A 114 -16.49 -0.57 9.98
CA ALA A 114 -17.49 -1.22 9.16
C ALA A 114 -18.13 -0.22 8.18
N LEU A 115 -18.49 0.98 8.66
CA LEU A 115 -18.99 2.06 7.82
C LEU A 115 -17.96 2.51 6.78
N ALA A 116 -16.68 2.67 7.18
CA ALA A 116 -15.60 3.03 6.27
C ALA A 116 -15.43 2.00 5.13
N ARG A 117 -15.33 0.71 5.48
CA ARG A 117 -15.21 -0.37 4.49
C ARG A 117 -16.43 -0.46 3.58
N ASN A 118 -17.64 -0.29 4.13
CA ASN A 118 -18.88 -0.29 3.34
C ASN A 118 -18.91 0.87 2.34
N ALA A 119 -18.51 2.07 2.75
CA ALA A 119 -18.43 3.23 1.85
C ALA A 119 -17.45 2.98 0.69
N ILE A 120 -16.23 2.52 0.99
CA ILE A 120 -15.23 2.22 -0.05
C ILE A 120 -15.73 1.08 -0.96
N ASN A 121 -16.26 -0.01 -0.43
CA ASN A 121 -16.79 -1.12 -1.22
C ASN A 121 -17.91 -0.68 -2.17
N LYS A 122 -18.85 0.16 -1.71
CA LYS A 122 -19.90 0.70 -2.59
C LYS A 122 -19.33 1.53 -3.73
N ILE A 123 -18.29 2.33 -3.48
CA ILE A 123 -17.61 3.11 -4.53
C ILE A 123 -16.90 2.17 -5.51
N LEU A 124 -16.13 1.19 -5.02
CA LEU A 124 -15.41 0.22 -5.86
C LEU A 124 -16.35 -0.60 -6.75
N HIS A 125 -17.54 -0.96 -6.25
CA HIS A 125 -18.57 -1.69 -6.99
C HIS A 125 -19.58 -0.80 -7.72
N GLN A 126 -19.33 0.51 -7.80
CA GLN A 126 -20.17 1.48 -8.50
C GLN A 126 -21.65 1.52 -8.03
N HIS A 127 -21.89 1.22 -6.76
CA HIS A 127 -23.21 1.28 -6.13
C HIS A 127 -23.54 2.69 -5.64
N PHE A 128 -23.89 3.57 -6.58
CA PHE A 128 -24.21 4.98 -6.30
C PHE A 128 -25.72 5.21 -6.09
N PRO A 129 -26.11 6.24 -5.31
CA PRO A 129 -25.24 7.17 -4.59
C PRO A 129 -24.63 6.55 -3.32
N VAL A 130 -23.42 7.01 -2.97
CA VAL A 130 -22.74 6.66 -1.71
C VAL A 130 -22.70 7.88 -0.82
N ALA A 131 -23.32 7.79 0.36
CA ALA A 131 -23.22 8.80 1.39
C ALA A 131 -21.97 8.55 2.25
N ILE A 132 -21.11 9.56 2.37
CA ILE A 132 -19.87 9.53 3.15
C ILE A 132 -20.07 10.40 4.38
N PRO A 133 -19.88 9.84 5.60
CA PRO A 133 -20.04 10.60 6.83
C PRO A 133 -19.07 11.78 6.88
N ARG A 134 -19.43 12.78 7.69
CA ARG A 134 -18.55 13.88 8.06
C ARG A 134 -18.52 14.02 9.56
N PHE A 135 -17.35 14.31 10.12
CA PHE A 135 -17.22 14.51 11.57
C PHE A 135 -17.05 15.98 11.94
N ASN A 136 -17.87 16.46 12.86
CA ASN A 136 -17.79 17.81 13.38
C ASN A 136 -16.90 17.86 14.62
N LYS A 137 -15.64 18.25 14.44
CA LYS A 137 -14.67 18.38 15.55
C LYS A 137 -15.05 19.42 16.60
N ALA A 138 -15.89 20.40 16.27
CA ALA A 138 -16.33 21.43 17.22
C ALA A 138 -17.48 20.96 18.10
N LEU A 139 -18.37 20.11 17.56
CA LEU A 139 -19.43 19.45 18.34
C LEU A 139 -18.96 18.15 19.00
N ASP A 140 -17.78 17.66 18.61
CA ASP A 140 -17.27 16.33 18.95
C ASP A 140 -18.26 15.21 18.61
N ASP A 141 -18.88 15.30 17.43
CA ASP A 141 -19.85 14.31 16.99
C ASP A 141 -19.95 14.24 15.46
N ARG A 142 -20.56 13.17 14.95
CA ARG A 142 -20.83 13.01 13.52
C ARG A 142 -21.89 14.01 13.06
N HIS A 143 -21.75 14.52 11.84
CA HIS A 143 -22.82 15.28 11.19
C HIS A 143 -24.04 14.39 10.94
N SER A 144 -25.21 15.02 10.86
CA SER A 144 -26.45 14.33 10.48
C SER A 144 -26.32 13.72 9.07
N GLU A 145 -27.00 12.60 8.81
CA GLU A 145 -26.93 11.91 7.50
C GLU A 145 -27.32 12.80 6.32
N ILE A 146 -28.14 13.83 6.55
CA ILE A 146 -28.56 14.80 5.54
C ILE A 146 -27.38 15.68 5.07
N ASP A 147 -26.40 15.89 5.94
CA ASP A 147 -25.20 16.70 5.67
C ASP A 147 -24.01 15.86 5.18
N TRP A 148 -24.19 14.56 4.97
CA TRP A 148 -23.15 13.67 4.47
C TRP A 148 -22.80 14.00 3.01
N GLU A 149 -21.52 13.85 2.65
CA GLU A 149 -21.10 14.05 1.26
C GLU A 149 -21.70 12.94 0.40
N ASN A 150 -22.37 13.31 -0.69
CA ASN A 150 -22.97 12.36 -1.61
C ASN A 150 -22.09 12.18 -2.86
N VAL A 151 -21.54 10.98 -3.03
CA VAL A 151 -20.84 10.57 -4.25
C VAL A 151 -21.86 9.92 -5.19
N SER A 152 -22.10 10.55 -6.33
CA SER A 152 -23.14 10.15 -7.28
C SER A 152 -22.61 9.69 -8.65
N LYS A 153 -21.30 9.70 -8.83
CA LYS A 153 -20.64 9.37 -10.11
C LYS A 153 -19.53 8.34 -9.90
N PRO A 154 -19.17 7.56 -10.94
CA PRO A 154 -18.00 6.70 -10.93
C PRO A 154 -16.73 7.44 -10.50
N VAL A 155 -15.94 6.79 -9.65
CA VAL A 155 -14.72 7.34 -9.05
C VAL A 155 -13.53 6.60 -9.64
N ASP A 156 -12.53 7.35 -10.11
CA ASP A 156 -11.28 6.83 -10.64
C ASP A 156 -10.28 6.56 -9.51
N ILE A 157 -10.23 7.44 -8.52
CA ILE A 157 -9.29 7.34 -7.39
C ILE A 157 -9.99 7.66 -6.06
N ILE A 158 -9.85 6.76 -5.09
CA ILE A 158 -10.22 6.99 -3.70
C ILE A 158 -8.92 7.30 -2.94
N ILE A 159 -8.87 8.43 -2.27
CA ILE A 159 -7.81 8.76 -1.30
C ILE A 159 -8.38 8.53 0.09
N ILE A 160 -7.74 7.68 0.89
CA ILE A 160 -8.03 7.55 2.31
C ILE A 160 -6.82 7.99 3.12
N GLU A 161 -7.02 8.90 4.06
CA GLU A 161 -5.94 9.46 4.89
C GLU A 161 -6.24 9.29 6.38
N GLY A 162 -5.21 8.97 7.16
CA GLY A 162 -5.36 8.77 8.60
C GLY A 162 -4.02 8.67 9.32
N TRP A 163 -3.98 9.09 10.59
CA TRP A 163 -2.74 9.10 11.36
C TRP A 163 -2.30 7.68 11.76
N CYS A 164 -3.27 6.79 12.02
CA CYS A 164 -3.03 5.39 12.34
C CYS A 164 -3.29 4.45 11.15
N LEU A 165 -3.53 4.98 9.94
CA LEU A 165 -3.75 4.16 8.75
C LEU A 165 -2.50 3.32 8.45
N GLY A 166 -2.61 2.00 8.33
CA GLY A 166 -1.48 1.09 8.14
C GLY A 166 -0.70 0.74 9.42
N SER A 167 -1.20 1.11 10.61
CA SER A 167 -0.58 0.71 11.89
C SER A 167 -0.88 -0.74 12.20
N GLU A 168 0.06 -1.47 12.79
CA GLU A 168 -0.11 -2.88 13.15
C GLU A 168 -0.30 -3.05 14.65
N CYS A 169 -0.86 -4.19 15.05
CA CYS A 169 -0.86 -4.57 16.46
C CYS A 169 0.57 -4.86 16.93
N GLN A 170 0.84 -4.54 18.19
CA GLN A 170 2.09 -4.86 18.88
C GLN A 170 2.00 -6.24 19.55
N PRO A 171 3.15 -6.90 19.75
CA PRO A 171 3.25 -8.05 20.65
C PRO A 171 2.69 -7.71 22.04
N LEU A 172 1.97 -8.65 22.66
CA LEU A 172 1.35 -8.44 23.97
C LEU A 172 2.36 -8.09 25.07
N ASP A 173 3.60 -8.59 24.98
CA ASP A 173 4.68 -8.28 25.92
C ASP A 173 5.08 -6.80 25.87
N ASP A 174 5.04 -6.17 24.69
CA ASP A 174 5.36 -4.75 24.52
C ASP A 174 4.28 -3.83 25.14
N LEU A 175 3.08 -4.36 25.38
CA LEU A 175 2.00 -3.64 26.06
C LEU A 175 2.19 -3.58 27.58
N LEU A 176 2.94 -4.51 28.18
CA LEU A 176 3.09 -4.61 29.65
C LEU A 176 3.72 -3.34 30.24
N LYS A 177 4.71 -2.77 29.57
CA LYS A 177 5.39 -1.56 30.00
C LYS A 177 4.62 -0.33 29.52
N ALA A 178 4.22 0.54 30.44
CA ALA A 178 3.67 1.85 30.10
C ALA A 178 4.73 2.70 29.39
N ILE A 179 4.33 3.40 28.33
CA ILE A 179 5.23 4.30 27.56
C ILE A 179 5.12 5.76 28.00
N ASN A 180 4.08 6.10 28.74
CA ASN A 180 3.85 7.42 29.33
C ASN A 180 2.98 7.32 30.60
N ASP A 181 2.86 8.44 31.29
CA ASP A 181 2.09 8.59 32.53
C ASP A 181 0.57 8.41 32.34
N LEU A 182 0.01 8.64 31.14
CA LEU A 182 -1.40 8.32 30.88
C LEU A 182 -1.63 6.82 30.98
N GLU A 183 -0.77 6.01 30.37
CA GLU A 183 -0.88 4.55 30.48
C GLU A 183 -0.53 4.04 31.88
N GLU A 184 0.44 4.66 32.56
CA GLU A 184 0.86 4.25 33.90
C GLU A 184 -0.21 4.53 34.96
N ILE A 185 -0.87 5.68 34.88
CA ILE A 185 -1.79 6.18 35.91
C ILE A 185 -3.25 5.84 35.57
N GLU A 186 -3.66 6.01 34.30
CA GLU A 186 -5.06 5.91 33.90
C GLU A 186 -5.41 4.57 33.24
N ASP A 187 -4.43 3.77 32.78
CA ASP A 187 -4.60 2.42 32.21
C ASP A 187 -3.67 1.39 32.89
N ASN A 188 -3.61 1.44 34.22
CA ASN A 188 -2.74 0.58 35.02
C ASN A 188 -3.04 -0.93 34.86
N GLU A 189 -4.30 -1.28 34.59
CA GLU A 189 -4.75 -2.67 34.33
C GLU A 189 -4.56 -3.13 32.87
N LEU A 190 -3.98 -2.29 32.00
CA LEU A 190 -3.71 -2.55 30.58
C LEU A 190 -4.98 -2.71 29.70
N THR A 191 -6.17 -2.54 30.26
CA THR A 191 -7.46 -2.77 29.57
C THR A 191 -7.59 -1.93 28.31
N TRP A 192 -7.29 -0.63 28.39
CA TRP A 192 -7.43 0.28 27.26
C TRP A 192 -6.42 -0.04 26.16
N ARG A 193 -5.13 -0.14 26.49
CA ARG A 193 -4.11 -0.38 25.46
C ARG A 193 -4.21 -1.78 24.83
N ARG A 194 -4.67 -2.79 25.58
CA ARG A 194 -4.97 -4.12 25.02
C ARG A 194 -6.13 -4.06 24.05
N HIS A 195 -7.22 -3.39 24.42
CA HIS A 195 -8.36 -3.23 23.53
C HIS A 195 -7.99 -2.47 22.25
N VAL A 196 -7.23 -1.38 22.35
CA VAL A 196 -6.70 -0.65 21.18
C VAL A 196 -5.88 -1.58 20.27
N ASN A 197 -5.05 -2.46 20.87
CA ASN A 197 -4.24 -3.42 20.13
C ASN A 197 -5.07 -4.49 19.42
N GLU A 198 -6.09 -5.04 20.10
CA GLU A 198 -7.05 -6.00 19.53
C GLU A 198 -7.82 -5.40 18.34
N GLN A 199 -8.15 -4.10 18.41
CA GLN A 199 -8.78 -3.39 17.30
C GLN A 199 -7.87 -3.34 16.07
N LEU A 200 -6.58 -3.05 16.27
CA LEU A 200 -5.57 -3.09 15.20
C LEU A 200 -5.32 -4.49 14.65
N GLU A 201 -5.51 -5.53 15.47
CA GLU A 201 -5.33 -6.92 15.05
C GLU A 201 -6.52 -7.46 14.24
N HIS A 202 -7.75 -7.11 14.61
CA HIS A 202 -8.94 -7.80 14.10
C HIS A 202 -9.85 -6.95 13.21
N HIS A 203 -9.88 -5.62 13.38
CA HIS A 203 -10.88 -4.77 12.73
C HIS A 203 -10.29 -3.89 11.61
N TYR A 204 -9.11 -3.32 11.85
CA TYR A 204 -8.45 -2.40 10.92
C TYR A 204 -7.82 -3.07 9.68
N PRO A 205 -7.24 -4.29 9.75
CA PRO A 205 -6.59 -4.90 8.59
C PRO A 205 -7.50 -5.01 7.38
N GLY A 206 -8.78 -5.35 7.57
CA GLY A 206 -9.75 -5.43 6.48
C GLY A 206 -10.07 -4.09 5.79
N LEU A 207 -9.73 -2.95 6.38
CA LEU A 207 -9.73 -1.64 5.71
C LEU A 207 -8.40 -1.39 4.98
N PHE A 208 -7.28 -1.76 5.60
CA PHE A 208 -5.94 -1.56 5.04
C PHE A 208 -5.70 -2.43 3.80
N ASP A 209 -6.23 -3.65 3.78
CA ASP A 209 -6.17 -4.58 2.64
C ASP A 209 -6.87 -4.03 1.38
N MET A 210 -7.70 -3.00 1.52
CA MET A 210 -8.35 -2.32 0.40
C MET A 210 -7.45 -1.32 -0.31
N VAL A 211 -6.30 -0.95 0.29
CA VAL A 211 -5.38 0.05 -0.25
C VAL A 211 -4.44 -0.57 -1.28
N ASP A 212 -4.42 0.02 -2.48
CA ASP A 212 -3.55 -0.40 -3.59
C ASP A 212 -2.14 0.20 -3.48
N LEU A 213 -2.06 1.48 -3.08
CA LEU A 213 -0.80 2.21 -2.97
C LEU A 213 -0.74 3.01 -1.67
N TRP A 214 0.38 2.85 -0.98
CA TRP A 214 0.65 3.47 0.31
C TRP A 214 1.63 4.63 0.19
N ILE A 215 1.29 5.74 0.84
CA ILE A 215 2.09 6.96 0.96
C ILE A 215 2.26 7.27 2.44
N MET A 216 3.48 7.55 2.89
CA MET A 216 3.75 7.94 4.27
C MET A 216 4.53 9.26 4.32
N LEU A 217 4.01 10.20 5.12
CA LEU A 217 4.75 11.38 5.57
C LEU A 217 5.36 11.06 6.95
N LYS A 218 6.60 10.57 6.95
CA LYS A 218 7.28 10.09 8.15
C LYS A 218 7.87 11.25 8.94
N ALA A 219 7.41 11.41 10.19
CA ALA A 219 7.99 12.36 11.13
C ALA A 219 9.35 11.85 11.66
N PRO A 220 10.28 12.74 12.07
CA PRO A 220 11.55 12.33 12.66
C PRO A 220 11.40 11.54 13.96
N SER A 221 10.45 11.96 14.80
CA SER A 221 10.21 11.40 16.14
C SER A 221 8.86 11.84 16.69
N PHE A 222 8.40 11.20 17.75
CA PHE A 222 7.17 11.60 18.43
C PHE A 222 7.27 13.00 19.09
N ASP A 223 8.44 13.39 19.61
CA ASP A 223 8.67 14.74 20.14
C ASP A 223 8.43 15.83 19.09
N CYS A 224 8.73 15.52 17.82
CA CYS A 224 8.45 16.40 16.71
C CYS A 224 6.94 16.53 16.46
N VAL A 225 6.22 15.40 16.50
CA VAL A 225 4.74 15.37 16.38
C VAL A 225 4.08 16.18 17.50
N TYR A 226 4.58 16.07 18.73
CA TYR A 226 4.09 16.86 19.85
C TYR A 226 4.24 18.38 19.59
N ARG A 227 5.43 18.83 19.17
CA ARG A 227 5.67 20.24 18.82
C ARG A 227 4.74 20.72 17.71
N TRP A 228 4.57 19.91 16.67
CA TRP A 228 3.67 20.25 15.57
C TRP A 228 2.21 20.36 16.01
N ARG A 229 1.77 19.51 16.94
CA ARG A 229 0.43 19.60 17.49
C ARG A 229 0.23 20.88 18.29
N LEU A 230 1.20 21.27 19.12
CA LEU A 230 1.16 22.51 19.89
C LEU A 230 1.08 23.75 18.97
N GLU A 231 1.81 23.76 17.85
CA GLU A 231 1.73 24.82 16.84
C GLU A 231 0.33 24.90 16.21
N GLN A 232 -0.28 23.75 15.88
CA GLN A 232 -1.63 23.72 15.30
C GLN A 232 -2.68 24.27 16.26
N GLU A 233 -2.62 23.87 17.53
CA GLU A 233 -3.54 24.37 18.56
C GLU A 233 -3.37 25.87 18.78
N THR A 234 -2.12 26.36 18.85
CA THR A 234 -1.85 27.80 18.97
C THR A 234 -2.41 28.59 17.78
N LYS A 235 -2.28 28.08 16.55
CA LYS A 235 -2.88 28.70 15.35
C LYS A 235 -4.40 28.71 15.43
N LEU A 236 -5.02 27.62 15.90
CA LEU A 236 -6.47 27.52 16.08
C LEU A 236 -6.97 28.55 17.11
N LYS A 237 -6.28 28.69 18.25
CA LYS A 237 -6.56 29.70 19.28
C LYS A 237 -6.55 31.12 18.71
N ASN A 238 -5.51 31.48 17.96
CA ASN A 238 -5.36 32.81 17.39
C ASN A 238 -6.42 33.14 16.32
N ARG A 239 -6.96 32.12 15.63
CA ARG A 239 -8.07 32.31 14.68
C ARG A 239 -9.40 32.51 15.40
N LEU A 240 -9.64 31.74 16.47
CA LEU A 240 -10.91 31.74 17.21
C LEU A 240 -11.04 32.92 18.17
N SER A 241 -9.95 33.52 18.63
CA SER A 241 -9.97 34.75 19.44
C SER A 241 -10.59 35.97 18.74
N ASN A 242 -10.84 35.90 17.42
CA ASN A 242 -11.54 36.93 16.63
C ASN A 242 -13.04 36.65 16.43
N THR A 243 -13.59 35.61 17.05
CA THR A 243 -15.01 35.26 16.98
C THR A 243 -15.51 34.91 18.38
N ASP A 244 -16.54 35.60 18.88
CA ASP A 244 -17.13 35.47 20.24
C ASP A 244 -17.77 34.08 20.57
N LYS A 245 -17.38 33.01 19.89
CA LYS A 245 -17.81 31.65 20.20
C LYS A 245 -16.80 30.97 21.11
N ILE A 246 -17.21 30.77 22.37
CA ILE A 246 -16.53 29.94 23.36
C ILE A 246 -16.34 28.55 22.76
N THR A 247 -15.12 28.26 22.30
CA THR A 247 -14.69 26.94 21.88
C THR A 247 -13.84 26.35 23.01
N GLN A 248 -13.90 25.02 23.18
CA GLN A 248 -13.12 24.28 24.16
C GLN A 248 -11.62 24.34 23.82
N VAL A 249 -11.00 25.49 24.07
CA VAL A 249 -9.59 25.71 23.85
C VAL A 249 -8.82 24.95 24.93
N MET A 250 -8.09 23.91 24.53
CA MET A 250 -7.28 23.09 25.42
C MET A 250 -6.09 23.92 25.94
N ASP A 251 -5.84 23.94 27.25
CA ASP A 251 -4.62 24.51 27.82
C ASP A 251 -3.39 23.61 27.50
N GLU A 252 -2.18 24.10 27.78
CA GLU A 252 -0.94 23.38 27.46
C GLU A 252 -0.87 21.99 28.14
N LYS A 253 -1.41 21.88 29.37
CA LYS A 253 -1.49 20.60 30.10
C LYS A 253 -2.47 19.64 29.44
N THR A 254 -3.60 20.13 28.95
CA THR A 254 -4.60 19.32 28.26
C THR A 254 -4.07 18.84 26.91
N ILE A 255 -3.29 19.67 26.19
CA ILE A 255 -2.61 19.26 24.94
C ILE A 255 -1.53 18.20 25.23
N SER A 256 -0.72 18.42 26.27
CA SER A 256 0.29 17.45 26.72
C SER A 256 -0.32 16.12 27.12
N ARG A 257 -1.49 16.12 27.77
CA ARG A 257 -2.23 14.89 28.04
C ARG A 257 -2.79 14.27 26.76
N PHE A 258 -3.40 15.06 25.89
CA PHE A 258 -4.04 14.59 24.66
C PHE A 258 -3.07 13.88 23.71
N ILE A 259 -1.85 14.39 23.55
CA ILE A 259 -0.89 13.74 22.65
C ILE A 259 -0.54 12.32 23.10
N LYS A 260 -0.56 12.04 24.41
CA LYS A 260 -0.14 10.76 25.00
C LYS A 260 -1.00 9.59 24.55
N PHE A 261 -2.27 9.85 24.21
CA PHE A 261 -3.16 8.85 23.58
C PHE A 261 -2.57 8.28 22.27
N TYR A 262 -1.79 9.10 21.55
CA TYR A 262 -1.31 8.79 20.22
C TYR A 262 0.12 8.23 20.23
N GLN A 263 0.85 8.36 21.33
CA GLN A 263 2.30 8.09 21.38
C GLN A 263 2.65 6.68 20.97
N ARG A 264 2.05 5.68 21.63
CA ARG A 264 2.38 4.26 21.43
C ARG A 264 2.25 3.87 19.97
N ILE A 265 1.10 4.19 19.37
CA ILE A 265 0.81 3.84 17.99
C ILE A 265 1.71 4.64 17.05
N THR A 266 1.90 5.94 17.30
CA THR A 266 2.75 6.77 16.43
C THR A 266 4.18 6.23 16.41
N GLU A 267 4.77 5.97 17.57
CA GLU A 267 6.13 5.42 17.67
C GLU A 267 6.23 4.04 17.03
N HIS A 268 5.26 3.16 17.27
CA HIS A 268 5.23 1.85 16.64
C HIS A 268 5.15 1.95 15.11
N THR A 269 4.23 2.75 14.58
CA THR A 269 4.02 2.96 13.14
C THR A 269 5.23 3.61 12.46
N LEU A 270 5.92 4.55 13.13
CA LEU A 270 7.17 5.12 12.61
C LEU A 270 8.29 4.07 12.44
N ASN A 271 8.24 2.96 13.19
CA ASN A 271 9.20 1.88 13.11
C ASN A 271 8.79 0.76 12.13
N THR A 272 7.50 0.49 11.96
CA THR A 272 7.02 -0.71 11.22
C THR A 272 6.49 -0.42 9.82
N LEU A 273 5.86 0.74 9.59
CA LEU A 273 5.24 1.09 8.31
C LEU A 273 6.22 1.50 7.20
N PRO A 274 7.38 2.17 7.45
CA PRO A 274 8.21 2.73 6.38
C PRO A 274 8.68 1.72 5.32
N SER A 275 8.92 0.46 5.69
CA SER A 275 9.34 -0.58 4.74
C SER A 275 8.19 -1.20 3.94
N LYS A 276 6.95 -0.81 4.22
CA LYS A 276 5.72 -1.40 3.65
C LYS A 276 4.98 -0.42 2.74
N VAL A 277 5.43 0.84 2.65
CA VAL A 277 4.80 1.84 1.80
C VAL A 277 5.44 1.90 0.42
N ASN A 278 4.67 2.35 -0.57
CA ASN A 278 5.20 2.62 -1.89
C ASN A 278 6.01 3.91 -1.87
N TYR A 279 5.45 5.00 -1.35
CA TYR A 279 6.11 6.31 -1.31
C TYR A 279 6.34 6.75 0.14
N LEU A 280 7.61 6.82 0.53
CA LEU A 280 8.03 7.29 1.85
C LEU A 280 8.69 8.65 1.73
N PHE A 281 8.02 9.69 2.23
CA PHE A 281 8.58 11.02 2.38
C PHE A 281 9.09 11.20 3.80
N GLU A 282 10.41 11.33 3.98
CA GLU A 282 10.99 11.61 5.29
C GLU A 282 11.04 13.10 5.53
N LEU A 283 10.38 13.56 6.61
CA LEU A 283 10.30 14.96 6.99
C LEU A 283 11.40 15.30 8.00
N ASN A 284 11.90 16.53 7.97
CA ASN A 284 12.70 17.10 9.05
C ASN A 284 11.80 17.73 10.15
N GLU A 285 12.40 18.33 11.17
CA GLU A 285 11.66 18.98 12.26
C GLU A 285 10.78 20.16 11.84
N ASN A 286 11.09 20.81 10.72
CA ASN A 286 10.34 21.93 10.15
C ASN A 286 9.27 21.48 9.15
N ARG A 287 9.06 20.16 8.97
CA ARG A 287 8.17 19.54 7.97
C ARG A 287 8.66 19.65 6.53
N ASP A 288 9.93 20.00 6.30
CA ASP A 288 10.50 19.93 4.96
C ASP A 288 10.83 18.48 4.61
N ILE A 289 10.61 18.11 3.35
CA ILE A 289 10.94 16.78 2.84
C ILE A 289 12.45 16.69 2.62
N GLN A 290 13.11 15.73 3.28
CA GLN A 290 14.53 15.46 3.14
C GLN A 290 14.83 14.39 2.10
N SER A 291 13.98 13.36 2.02
CA SER A 291 14.17 12.23 1.13
C SER A 291 12.83 11.68 0.66
N LEU A 292 12.85 11.02 -0.50
CA LEU A 292 11.75 10.23 -1.03
C LEU A 292 12.29 8.84 -1.36
N SER A 293 11.77 7.81 -0.68
CA SER A 293 11.93 6.42 -1.11
C SER A 293 10.69 6.01 -1.90
N LYS A 294 10.88 5.43 -3.09
CA LYS A 294 9.78 4.99 -3.96
C LYS A 294 10.14 3.68 -4.66
N PRO A 295 9.17 2.92 -5.22
CA PRO A 295 9.47 1.68 -5.91
C PRO A 295 10.28 2.00 -7.18
N THR A 296 11.32 1.21 -7.46
CA THR A 296 12.18 1.41 -8.64
C THR A 296 11.46 1.16 -9.98
N ILE A 297 10.23 0.63 -9.92
CA ILE A 297 9.44 0.18 -11.06
C ILE A 297 8.93 1.35 -11.93
N PHE A 298 8.90 2.56 -11.39
CA PHE A 298 8.43 3.75 -12.10
C PHE A 298 9.55 4.72 -12.49
N SER A 299 10.76 4.23 -12.76
CA SER A 299 11.79 5.10 -13.33
C SER A 299 11.38 5.52 -14.75
N SER A 300 11.11 6.81 -14.91
CA SER A 300 10.80 7.51 -16.14
C SER A 300 11.97 7.47 -17.15
N SER A 301 12.21 6.32 -17.76
CA SER A 301 12.94 6.18 -19.04
C SER A 301 12.85 4.81 -19.70
N SER A 302 12.20 3.80 -19.12
CA SER A 302 11.96 2.55 -19.84
C SER A 302 10.57 2.60 -20.46
N SER A 303 10.50 2.62 -21.79
CA SER A 303 9.38 2.03 -22.53
C SER A 303 8.91 0.78 -21.77
N MET A 304 7.61 0.63 -21.48
CA MET A 304 7.08 -0.61 -20.90
C MET A 304 7.73 -1.79 -21.62
N GLN A 305 8.64 -2.46 -20.92
CA GLN A 305 9.36 -3.59 -21.48
C GLN A 305 8.46 -4.78 -21.22
N TRP A 306 7.62 -5.08 -22.21
CA TRP A 306 6.82 -6.28 -22.19
C TRP A 306 7.76 -7.50 -22.21
N LEU A 307 7.42 -8.52 -21.44
CA LEU A 307 7.99 -9.85 -21.56
C LEU A 307 6.84 -10.84 -21.73
N VAL A 308 7.01 -11.82 -22.60
CA VAL A 308 6.02 -12.88 -22.84
C VAL A 308 6.55 -14.16 -22.24
N TYR A 309 5.84 -14.70 -21.24
CA TYR A 309 6.05 -16.06 -20.76
C TYR A 309 5.10 -16.99 -21.49
N THR A 310 5.61 -18.13 -21.95
CA THR A 310 4.82 -19.02 -22.78
C THR A 310 5.23 -20.46 -22.54
N ASP A 311 4.24 -21.34 -22.45
CA ASP A 311 4.49 -22.77 -22.51
C ASP A 311 5.01 -23.15 -23.89
N MET A 312 5.87 -24.16 -23.97
CA MET A 312 6.33 -24.65 -25.26
C MET A 312 5.30 -25.58 -25.90
N ASP A 313 4.78 -26.54 -25.15
CA ASP A 313 3.84 -27.53 -25.70
C ASP A 313 2.45 -26.91 -25.83
N GLY A 314 1.91 -26.87 -27.05
CA GLY A 314 0.54 -26.41 -27.29
C GLY A 314 0.33 -24.93 -27.43
N SER A 315 1.33 -24.12 -27.09
CA SER A 315 1.31 -22.67 -27.31
C SER A 315 2.30 -22.24 -28.39
N LEU A 316 3.51 -22.80 -28.37
CA LEU A 316 4.60 -22.43 -29.28
C LEU A 316 4.91 -23.53 -30.30
N LEU A 317 4.74 -24.78 -29.88
CA LEU A 317 4.85 -25.99 -30.70
C LEU A 317 3.46 -26.59 -30.85
N ASP A 318 3.06 -26.90 -32.09
CA ASP A 318 1.83 -27.63 -32.36
C ASP A 318 1.84 -28.98 -31.63
N HIS A 319 0.73 -29.30 -30.96
CA HIS A 319 0.60 -30.48 -30.12
C HIS A 319 0.70 -31.82 -30.88
N HIS A 320 0.53 -31.83 -32.20
CA HIS A 320 0.44 -33.03 -33.00
C HIS A 320 1.71 -33.30 -33.82
N ASN A 321 2.42 -32.26 -34.24
CA ASN A 321 3.62 -32.42 -35.06
C ASN A 321 4.87 -31.69 -34.52
N TYR A 322 4.77 -30.92 -33.43
CA TYR A 322 5.85 -30.09 -32.87
C TYR A 322 6.44 -29.05 -33.85
N HIS A 323 5.72 -28.74 -34.93
CA HIS A 323 6.07 -27.63 -35.81
C HIS A 323 5.67 -26.31 -35.15
N PHE A 324 6.44 -25.26 -35.44
CA PHE A 324 6.24 -23.90 -34.93
C PHE A 324 5.89 -22.91 -36.04
N ASP A 325 5.59 -23.41 -37.24
CA ASP A 325 5.39 -22.61 -38.46
C ASP A 325 4.33 -21.51 -38.27
N GLU A 326 3.28 -21.78 -37.47
CA GLU A 326 2.22 -20.81 -37.15
C GLU A 326 2.66 -19.73 -36.15
N ALA A 327 3.62 -20.04 -35.27
CA ALA A 327 4.13 -19.11 -34.26
C ALA A 327 5.22 -18.17 -34.83
N VAL A 328 5.89 -18.55 -35.92
CA VAL A 328 7.00 -17.78 -36.53
C VAL A 328 6.65 -16.30 -36.77
N PRO A 329 5.50 -15.93 -37.39
CA PRO A 329 5.19 -14.53 -37.66
C PRO A 329 5.07 -13.69 -36.39
N THR A 330 4.45 -14.26 -35.34
CA THR A 330 4.26 -13.59 -34.05
C THR A 330 5.59 -13.44 -33.31
N LEU A 331 6.41 -14.49 -33.28
CA LEU A 331 7.75 -14.43 -32.67
C LEU A 331 8.62 -13.37 -33.35
N ALA A 332 8.57 -13.27 -34.69
CA ALA A 332 9.30 -12.25 -35.42
C ALA A 332 8.82 -10.83 -35.11
N GLN A 333 7.52 -10.62 -34.92
CA GLN A 333 6.97 -9.32 -34.50
C GLN A 333 7.40 -8.95 -33.08
N LEU A 334 7.40 -9.91 -32.16
CA LEU A 334 7.84 -9.69 -30.77
C LEU A 334 9.33 -9.37 -30.71
N GLU A 335 10.16 -10.07 -31.50
CA GLU A 335 11.60 -9.78 -31.61
C GLU A 335 11.85 -8.36 -32.17
N GLN A 336 11.12 -7.96 -33.24
CA GLN A 336 11.22 -6.61 -33.81
C GLN A 336 10.78 -5.52 -32.83
N ALA A 337 9.82 -5.83 -31.95
CA ALA A 337 9.37 -4.94 -30.89
C ALA A 337 10.29 -4.96 -29.66
N HIS A 338 11.38 -5.72 -29.69
CA HIS A 338 12.28 -5.95 -28.55
C HIS A 338 11.56 -6.49 -27.30
N ILE A 339 10.58 -7.38 -27.51
CA ILE A 339 9.79 -8.04 -26.46
C ILE A 339 10.33 -9.47 -26.28
N PRO A 340 11.04 -9.77 -25.18
CA PRO A 340 11.58 -11.11 -24.96
C PRO A 340 10.47 -12.14 -24.79
N VAL A 341 10.58 -13.24 -25.53
CA VAL A 341 9.76 -14.43 -25.33
C VAL A 341 10.55 -15.44 -24.51
N ILE A 342 10.07 -15.72 -23.29
CA ILE A 342 10.69 -16.60 -22.30
C ILE A 342 9.90 -17.92 -22.26
N PRO A 343 10.45 -19.02 -22.79
CA PRO A 343 9.84 -20.32 -22.66
C PRO A 343 9.82 -20.78 -21.20
N VAL A 344 8.68 -21.33 -20.76
CA VAL A 344 8.50 -22.00 -19.47
C VAL A 344 7.95 -23.39 -19.75
N THR A 345 8.73 -24.43 -19.48
CA THR A 345 8.35 -25.79 -19.92
C THR A 345 8.76 -26.86 -18.93
N SER A 346 8.12 -28.02 -19.01
CA SER A 346 8.48 -29.25 -18.30
C SER A 346 9.74 -29.93 -18.87
N LYS A 347 10.19 -29.54 -20.07
CA LYS A 347 11.36 -30.11 -20.74
C LYS A 347 12.66 -29.79 -20.02
N THR A 348 13.66 -30.66 -20.21
CA THR A 348 15.02 -30.49 -19.70
C THR A 348 15.77 -29.39 -20.47
N ARG A 349 16.84 -28.86 -19.88
CA ARG A 349 17.75 -27.90 -20.53
C ARG A 349 18.18 -28.34 -21.94
N ALA A 350 18.64 -29.58 -22.08
CA ALA A 350 19.17 -30.09 -23.34
C ALA A 350 18.12 -30.18 -24.45
N GLU A 351 16.85 -30.38 -24.10
CA GLU A 351 15.74 -30.36 -25.05
C GLU A 351 15.41 -28.93 -25.45
N VAL A 352 15.33 -28.02 -24.48
CA VAL A 352 15.00 -26.61 -24.73
C VAL A 352 16.08 -25.94 -25.57
N GLU A 353 17.37 -26.20 -25.34
CA GLU A 353 18.46 -25.68 -26.16
C GLU A 353 18.30 -26.04 -27.65
N LYS A 354 17.95 -27.29 -27.97
CA LYS A 354 17.72 -27.72 -29.37
C LYS A 354 16.55 -26.98 -30.00
N ILE A 355 15.45 -26.84 -29.27
CA ILE A 355 14.25 -26.19 -29.79
C ILE A 355 14.51 -24.69 -29.99
N ARG A 356 15.17 -24.03 -29.04
CA ARG A 356 15.51 -22.61 -29.10
C ARG A 356 16.40 -22.27 -30.30
N VAL A 357 17.36 -23.14 -30.62
CA VAL A 357 18.19 -23.00 -31.83
C VAL A 357 17.33 -22.99 -33.09
N ASN A 358 16.36 -23.90 -33.19
CA ASN A 358 15.45 -23.94 -34.35
C ASN A 358 14.50 -22.72 -34.42
N LEU A 359 14.07 -22.20 -33.27
CA LEU A 359 13.23 -21.01 -33.17
C LEU A 359 13.99 -19.69 -33.35
N GLY A 360 15.32 -19.71 -33.34
CA GLY A 360 16.14 -18.50 -33.27
C GLY A 360 15.99 -17.70 -31.96
N ASN A 361 15.49 -18.31 -30.89
CA ASN A 361 15.22 -17.63 -29.62
C ASN A 361 16.49 -17.49 -28.77
N GLN A 362 16.92 -16.25 -28.51
CA GLN A 362 18.15 -15.96 -27.75
C GLN A 362 17.91 -15.45 -26.32
N HIS A 363 16.67 -15.45 -25.85
CA HIS A 363 16.30 -14.94 -24.53
C HIS A 363 16.50 -15.97 -23.39
N PRO A 364 16.36 -15.57 -22.11
CA PRO A 364 16.31 -16.52 -20.99
C PRO A 364 15.18 -17.54 -21.14
N PHE A 365 15.30 -18.66 -20.44
CA PHE A 365 14.31 -19.73 -20.45
C PHE A 365 14.25 -20.46 -19.11
N ILE A 366 13.10 -21.10 -18.86
CA ILE A 366 12.79 -21.80 -17.62
C ILE A 366 12.48 -23.26 -17.96
N VAL A 367 13.15 -24.18 -17.27
CA VAL A 367 13.04 -25.63 -17.51
C VAL A 367 12.41 -26.35 -16.34
N GLU A 368 11.97 -27.59 -16.61
CA GLU A 368 11.43 -28.52 -15.62
C GLU A 368 10.40 -27.86 -14.69
N ASN A 369 9.46 -27.12 -15.28
CA ASN A 369 8.37 -26.41 -14.58
C ASN A 369 8.84 -25.41 -13.51
N GLY A 370 9.99 -24.77 -13.72
CA GLY A 370 10.50 -23.76 -12.78
C GLY A 370 11.66 -24.24 -11.91
N ALA A 371 12.18 -25.45 -12.13
CA ALA A 371 13.29 -25.98 -11.34
C ALA A 371 14.56 -25.11 -11.46
N ALA A 372 14.80 -24.54 -12.65
CA ALA A 372 15.93 -23.68 -12.91
C ALA A 372 15.63 -22.64 -14.01
N VAL A 373 16.24 -21.47 -13.87
CA VAL A 373 16.25 -20.40 -14.86
C VAL A 373 17.63 -20.31 -15.47
N TYR A 374 17.69 -20.30 -16.81
CA TYR A 374 18.93 -20.20 -17.57
C TYR A 374 18.96 -18.88 -18.34
N ILE A 375 19.93 -18.03 -18.01
CA ILE A 375 20.13 -16.71 -18.62
C ILE A 375 21.42 -16.77 -19.44
N PRO A 376 21.41 -16.55 -20.78
CA PRO A 376 22.63 -16.57 -21.58
C PRO A 376 23.69 -15.63 -21.00
N SER A 377 24.94 -16.08 -20.91
CA SER A 377 26.04 -15.26 -20.42
C SER A 377 26.21 -14.01 -21.28
N GLY A 378 26.22 -12.83 -20.68
CA GLY A 378 26.29 -11.55 -21.41
C GLY A 378 24.93 -11.02 -21.89
N TYR A 379 23.82 -11.67 -21.54
CA TYR A 379 22.48 -11.15 -21.81
C TYR A 379 22.18 -9.85 -21.04
N PHE A 380 22.78 -9.69 -19.85
CA PHE A 380 22.78 -8.44 -19.09
C PHE A 380 24.21 -7.92 -18.93
N ASP A 381 24.37 -6.63 -18.64
CA ASP A 381 25.69 -6.01 -18.41
C ASP A 381 26.44 -6.59 -17.21
N LYS A 382 25.69 -7.15 -16.24
CA LYS A 382 26.23 -7.75 -15.02
C LYS A 382 25.51 -9.06 -14.72
N GLN A 383 26.25 -10.01 -14.15
CA GLN A 383 25.70 -11.27 -13.69
C GLN A 383 24.63 -11.01 -12.60
N PRO A 384 23.40 -11.53 -12.74
CA PRO A 384 22.36 -11.39 -11.74
C PRO A 384 22.71 -12.05 -10.42
N GLU A 385 22.28 -11.45 -9.31
CA GLU A 385 22.59 -11.93 -7.96
C GLU A 385 22.04 -13.34 -7.70
N GLY A 386 22.85 -14.16 -7.03
CA GLY A 386 22.48 -15.52 -6.65
C GLY A 386 22.39 -16.50 -7.81
N THR A 387 22.92 -16.14 -8.99
CA THR A 387 23.16 -17.07 -10.10
C THR A 387 24.57 -17.64 -10.05
N VAL A 388 24.77 -18.81 -10.64
CA VAL A 388 26.08 -19.43 -10.85
C VAL A 388 26.36 -19.58 -12.34
N LEU A 389 27.60 -19.36 -12.77
CA LEU A 389 27.98 -19.57 -14.16
C LEU A 389 28.16 -21.08 -14.41
N ILE A 390 27.31 -21.65 -15.26
CA ILE A 390 27.38 -23.04 -15.71
C ILE A 390 27.36 -23.02 -17.24
N ASP A 391 28.43 -23.53 -17.84
CA ASP A 391 28.70 -23.43 -19.28
C ASP A 391 28.59 -21.96 -19.76
N ASN A 392 27.65 -21.67 -20.67
CA ASN A 392 27.39 -20.36 -21.23
C ASN A 392 26.16 -19.68 -20.63
N TYR A 393 25.74 -20.07 -19.42
CA TYR A 393 24.55 -19.54 -18.76
C TYR A 393 24.84 -19.09 -17.32
N TRP A 394 24.24 -17.98 -16.93
CA TRP A 394 24.00 -17.68 -15.52
C TRP A 394 22.73 -18.41 -15.09
N VAL A 395 22.90 -19.36 -14.18
CA VAL A 395 21.85 -20.28 -13.77
C VAL A 395 21.38 -19.95 -12.36
N LYS A 396 20.06 -19.84 -12.19
CA LYS A 396 19.42 -19.82 -10.88
C LYS A 396 18.66 -21.12 -10.68
N ASP A 397 19.18 -21.96 -9.80
CA ASP A 397 18.50 -23.19 -9.38
C ASP A 397 17.57 -22.89 -8.20
N PHE A 398 16.35 -23.41 -8.27
CA PHE A 398 15.34 -23.32 -7.20
C PHE A 398 15.15 -24.64 -6.45
N VAL A 399 15.77 -25.71 -6.95
CA VAL A 399 15.66 -27.06 -6.41
C VAL A 399 17.00 -27.56 -5.88
N LYS A 400 16.95 -28.45 -4.89
CA LYS A 400 18.15 -29.13 -4.40
C LYS A 400 18.64 -30.18 -5.42
N PRO A 401 19.95 -30.46 -5.49
CA PRO A 401 20.50 -31.45 -6.41
C PRO A 401 19.88 -32.83 -6.21
N ARG A 402 19.83 -33.65 -7.28
CA ARG A 402 19.31 -35.03 -7.25
C ARG A 402 19.82 -35.86 -6.06
N GLN A 403 21.08 -35.72 -5.69
CA GLN A 403 21.70 -36.45 -4.58
C GLN A 403 20.98 -36.21 -3.24
N HIS A 404 20.51 -34.98 -3.02
CA HIS A 404 19.74 -34.61 -1.83
C HIS A 404 18.46 -35.43 -1.72
N TRP A 405 17.71 -35.54 -2.82
CA TRP A 405 16.45 -36.28 -2.88
C TRP A 405 16.65 -37.81 -2.89
N GLN A 406 17.78 -38.30 -3.40
CA GLN A 406 18.14 -39.71 -3.33
C GLN A 406 18.57 -40.16 -1.93
N SER A 407 19.05 -39.21 -1.11
CA SER A 407 19.40 -39.44 0.30
C SER A 407 18.22 -39.27 1.26
N ASP A 408 17.06 -38.83 0.77
CA ASP A 408 15.86 -38.62 1.60
C ASP A 408 15.22 -39.97 1.96
N PRO A 409 15.08 -40.31 3.26
CA PRO A 409 14.46 -41.56 3.72
C PRO A 409 13.04 -41.78 3.17
N ILE A 410 12.29 -40.70 2.90
CA ILE A 410 10.90 -40.77 2.43
C ILE A 410 10.83 -41.25 0.96
N MET A 411 11.81 -40.86 0.13
CA MET A 411 11.91 -41.32 -1.26
C MET A 411 12.39 -42.78 -1.38
N GLN A 412 13.15 -43.27 -0.40
CA GLN A 412 13.62 -44.67 -0.36
C GLN A 412 12.52 -45.67 0.04
N MET A 413 11.43 -45.22 0.68
CA MET A 413 10.30 -46.10 1.05
C MET A 413 9.34 -46.43 -0.10
N ASN A 414 9.43 -45.74 -1.25
CA ASN A 414 8.50 -45.92 -2.38
C ASN A 414 9.05 -46.76 -3.55
N LEU A 415 10.12 -47.54 -3.34
CA LEU A 415 10.69 -48.46 -4.33
C LEU A 415 10.41 -49.94 -4.06
N GLU A 416 9.38 -50.27 -3.27
CA GLU A 416 8.78 -51.61 -3.36
C GLU A 416 7.85 -51.68 -4.58
N PRO A 417 7.94 -52.73 -5.41
CA PRO A 417 7.02 -52.89 -6.54
C PRO A 417 5.60 -53.06 -5.99
N LEU A 418 4.73 -52.09 -6.25
CA LEU A 418 3.30 -52.20 -5.98
C LEU A 418 2.76 -53.47 -6.66
N PRO A 419 1.97 -54.30 -5.96
CA PRO A 419 1.29 -55.43 -6.57
C PRO A 419 0.45 -54.94 -7.74
N MET A 420 0.55 -55.67 -8.86
CA MET A 420 -0.15 -55.43 -10.11
C MET A 420 -1.67 -55.57 -9.94
N GLN A 421 -2.34 -54.58 -9.34
CA GLN A 421 -3.79 -54.47 -9.23
C GLN A 421 -4.15 -53.02 -8.89
N VAL A 422 -4.35 -52.20 -9.92
CA VAL A 422 -5.36 -51.13 -10.10
C VAL A 422 -4.87 -50.30 -11.28
N LEU A 423 -5.13 -50.82 -12.48
CA LEU A 423 -4.96 -50.11 -13.74
C LEU A 423 -6.21 -50.40 -14.56
N MET A 424 -7.29 -49.70 -14.23
CA MET A 424 -8.42 -49.49 -15.13
C MET A 424 -9.37 -48.43 -14.55
N ALA A 425 -9.46 -47.31 -15.28
CA ALA A 425 -10.64 -46.49 -15.54
C ALA A 425 -10.45 -44.99 -15.21
N LEU A 426 -9.73 -44.29 -16.10
CA LEU A 426 -10.14 -42.95 -16.51
C LEU A 426 -10.04 -42.86 -18.03
N SER A 427 -11.16 -43.22 -18.67
CA SER A 427 -11.54 -42.74 -19.99
C SER A 427 -13.02 -42.41 -19.92
N LEU A 428 -13.33 -41.13 -19.77
CA LEU A 428 -14.41 -40.38 -20.43
C LEU A 428 -14.20 -38.90 -20.15
#